data_AF-A0A2V3YBQ5-F1
#
_entry.id   AF-A0A2V3YBQ5-F1
#
_cell.length_a   1.000
_cell.length_b   1.000
_cell.length_c   1.000
_cell.angle_alpha   90.00
_cell.angle_beta   90.00
_cell.angle_gamma   90.00
#
_symmetry.space_group_name_H-M   'P 1'
#
loop_
_entity.id
_entity.type
_entity.pdbx_description
1 polymer ?
#
loop_
_entity_poly.entity_id
_entity_poly.type
_entity_poly.pdbx_seq_one_letter_code
_entity_poly.pdbx_strand_id
1 'polypeptide(L)' 'MAKNQALPGQKSAETPPMKVDVKIGSIMPSGAIRATASVNLNDCFAIRGIWLLESEKGMYIGMPSYKASNGEYKDI' A
#
# COMPACT_ATOMS: atom_id res chain seq x y z
N MET A 1 15.87 -37.70 -29.90
CA MET A 1 14.57 -37.67 -29.18
C MET A 1 14.91 -37.11 -27.79
N ALA A 2 14.41 -35.99 -27.28
CA ALA A 2 13.35 -35.07 -27.67
C ALA A 2 13.84 -33.63 -27.49
N LYS A 3 13.41 -32.74 -28.40
CA LYS A 3 13.60 -31.29 -28.31
C LYS A 3 12.50 -30.75 -27.40
N ASN A 4 12.83 -30.25 -26.22
CA ASN A 4 11.86 -29.49 -25.40
C ASN A 4 11.69 -28.11 -26.02
N GLN A 5 10.67 -27.96 -26.86
CA GLN A 5 10.17 -26.67 -27.30
C GLN A 5 9.54 -25.94 -26.10
N ALA A 6 10.12 -24.79 -25.72
CA ALA A 6 9.39 -23.78 -24.98
C ALA A 6 8.34 -23.18 -25.92
N LEU A 7 7.06 -23.25 -25.52
CA LEU A 7 5.96 -22.60 -26.23
C LEU A 7 6.12 -21.07 -26.14
N PRO A 8 6.17 -20.33 -27.26
CA PRO A 8 6.21 -18.88 -27.25
C PRO A 8 4.78 -18.35 -27.14
N GLY A 9 4.44 -17.60 -26.09
CA GLY A 9 3.14 -16.91 -26.07
C GLY A 9 2.46 -16.59 -24.74
N GLN A 10 3.15 -16.57 -23.60
CA GLN A 10 2.57 -15.90 -22.43
C GLN A 10 2.81 -14.39 -22.56
N LYS A 11 1.93 -13.70 -23.29
CA LYS A 11 1.69 -12.27 -23.06
C LYS A 11 1.15 -12.17 -21.63
N SER A 12 1.98 -11.77 -20.68
CA SER A 12 1.53 -11.27 -19.38
C SER A 12 0.44 -10.24 -19.69
N ALA A 13 -0.80 -10.54 -19.36
CA ALA A 13 -1.87 -9.56 -19.45
C ALA A 13 -1.42 -8.40 -18.56
N GLU A 14 -1.06 -7.27 -19.16
CA GLU A 14 -0.74 -6.04 -18.44
C GLU A 14 -2.03 -5.64 -17.72
N THR A 15 -2.14 -6.03 -16.44
CA THR A 15 -3.21 -5.52 -15.58
C THR A 15 -3.06 -4.00 -15.57
N PRO A 16 -4.07 -3.25 -16.04
CA PRO A 16 -3.98 -1.79 -16.05
C PRO A 16 -3.68 -1.31 -14.63
N PRO A 17 -2.82 -0.28 -14.47
CA PRO A 17 -2.43 0.20 -13.16
C PRO A 17 -3.69 0.59 -12.37
N MET A 18 -3.76 0.12 -11.13
CA MET A 18 -4.85 0.47 -10.22
C MET A 18 -4.93 1.99 -10.10
N LYS A 19 -6.12 2.57 -10.25
CA LYS A 19 -6.36 3.99 -9.97
C LYS A 19 -6.32 4.19 -8.46
N VAL A 20 -5.56 5.17 -8.01
CA VAL A 20 -5.35 5.48 -6.60
C VAL A 20 -5.60 6.96 -6.38
N ASP A 21 -6.64 7.29 -5.63
CA ASP A 21 -6.93 8.67 -5.22
C ASP A 21 -6.61 8.83 -3.74
N VAL A 22 -5.84 9.85 -3.40
CA VAL A 22 -5.38 10.08 -2.02
C VAL A 22 -5.99 11.35 -1.47
N LYS A 23 -6.53 11.27 -0.26
CA LYS A 23 -6.99 12.43 0.51
C LYS A 23 -6.21 12.53 1.81
N ILE A 24 -5.52 13.65 1.99
CA ILE A 24 -4.83 13.96 3.25
C ILE A 24 -5.87 14.43 4.28
N GLY A 25 -5.83 13.82 5.46
CA GLY A 25 -6.69 14.16 6.59
C GLY A 25 -6.11 15.29 7.43
N SER A 26 -4.95 15.07 8.04
CA SER A 26 -4.26 16.07 8.86
C SER A 26 -2.76 16.01 8.63
N ILE A 27 -2.11 17.17 8.73
CA ILE A 27 -0.65 17.31 8.62
C ILE A 27 -0.10 17.70 9.99
N MET A 28 0.95 17.01 10.40
CA MET A 28 1.65 17.17 11.67
C MET A 28 3.08 17.64 11.38
N PRO A 29 3.43 18.90 11.72
CA PRO A 29 4.75 19.46 11.41
C PRO A 29 5.93 18.85 12.18
N SER A 30 5.68 18.05 13.21
CA SER A 30 6.70 17.47 14.08
C SER A 30 6.28 16.10 14.60
N GLY A 31 7.26 15.26 14.93
CA GLY A 31 7.06 13.90 15.44
C GLY A 31 7.20 12.85 14.35
N ALA A 32 7.10 11.58 14.74
CA ALA A 32 7.27 10.45 13.83
C ALA A 32 6.15 10.35 12.78
N ILE A 33 4.93 10.75 13.13
CA ILE A 33 3.79 10.81 12.20
C ILE A 33 3.74 12.22 11.61
N ARG A 34 3.85 12.30 10.28
CA ARG A 34 3.82 13.56 9.51
C ARG A 34 2.45 13.87 8.95
N ALA A 35 1.64 12.85 8.64
CA ALA A 35 0.27 13.07 8.20
C ALA A 35 -0.62 11.83 8.40
N THR A 36 -1.93 12.03 8.41
CA THR A 36 -2.92 10.98 8.21
C THR A 36 -3.53 11.12 6.83
N ALA A 37 -3.87 9.99 6.21
CA ALA A 37 -4.46 9.96 4.88
C ALA A 37 -5.53 8.86 4.75
N SER A 38 -6.29 8.96 3.67
CA SER A 38 -7.18 7.91 3.18
C SER A 38 -6.96 7.76 1.69
N VAL A 39 -7.11 6.54 1.19
CA VAL A 39 -6.85 6.18 -0.20
C VAL A 39 -8.08 5.48 -0.77
N ASN A 40 -8.55 5.92 -1.94
CA ASN A 40 -9.55 5.22 -2.71
C ASN A 40 -8.86 4.47 -3.85
N LEU A 41 -9.18 3.19 -3.97
CA LEU A 41 -8.69 2.30 -5.01
C LEU A 41 -9.80 2.07 -6.03
N ASN A 42 -9.52 2.35 -7.30
CA ASN A 42 -10.44 2.19 -8.44
C ASN A 42 -11.83 2.80 -8.21
N ASP A 43 -11.93 3.89 -7.44
CA ASP A 43 -13.20 4.51 -7.03
C ASP A 43 -14.21 3.56 -6.35
N CYS A 44 -13.79 2.37 -5.94
CA CYS A 44 -14.68 1.32 -5.43
C CYS A 44 -14.34 0.88 -4.01
N PHE A 45 -13.11 1.12 -3.54
CA PHE A 45 -12.67 0.67 -2.22
C PHE A 45 -11.89 1.76 -1.49
N ALA A 46 -12.33 2.15 -0.30
CA ALA A 46 -11.70 3.18 0.51
C ALA A 46 -10.92 2.58 1.67
N ILE A 47 -9.63 2.87 1.74
CA ILE A 47 -8.73 2.55 2.85
C ILE A 47 -8.59 3.79 3.72
N ARG A 48 -8.97 3.68 5.00
CA ARG A 48 -8.83 4.74 6.01
C ARG A 48 -7.78 4.36 7.04
N GLY A 49 -7.19 5.37 7.68
CA GLY A 49 -6.21 5.15 8.74
C GLY A 49 -4.80 4.87 8.22
N ILE A 50 -4.46 5.41 7.04
CA ILE A 50 -3.09 5.37 6.52
C ILE A 50 -2.29 6.49 7.19
N TRP A 51 -1.06 6.20 7.61
CA TRP A 51 -0.16 7.16 8.25
C TRP A 51 1.07 7.42 7.38
N LEU A 52 1.43 8.69 7.20
CA LEU A 52 2.72 9.08 6.67
C LEU A 52 3.69 9.22 7.83
N LEU A 53 4.72 8.39 7.85
CA LEU A 53 5.71 8.30 8.90
C LEU A 53 7.07 8.74 8.37
N GLU A 54 7.92 9.29 9.24
CA GLU A 54 9.29 9.62 8.91
C GLU A 54 10.25 8.72 9.69
N SER A 55 11.21 8.15 8.97
CA SER A 55 12.35 7.42 9.54
C SER A 55 13.66 8.11 9.15
N GLU A 56 14.76 7.68 9.77
CA GLU A 56 16.11 8.12 9.38
C GLU A 56 16.44 7.84 7.91
N LYS A 57 15.77 6.85 7.29
CA LYS A 57 15.94 6.49 5.87
C LYS A 57 14.98 7.22 4.94
N GLY A 58 14.16 8.13 5.46
CA GLY A 58 13.16 8.89 4.72
C GLY A 58 11.72 8.60 5.14
N MET A 59 10.79 9.25 4.45
CA MET A 59 9.36 9.10 4.68
C MET A 59 8.81 7.81 4.06
N TYR A 60 7.89 7.18 4.76
CA TYR A 60 7.23 5.96 4.35
C TYR A 60 5.77 5.94 4.83
N ILE A 61 5.01 4.97 4.32
CA ILE A 61 3.58 4.84 4.64
C ILE A 61 3.39 3.67 5.60
N GLY A 62 2.72 3.91 6.72
CA GLY A 62 2.18 2.89 7.61
C GLY A 62 0.76 2.51 7.17
N MET A 63 0.53 1.21 7.00
CA MET A 63 -0.81 0.68 6.71
C MET A 63 -1.71 0.75 7.94
N PRO A 64 -3.04 0.77 7.76
CA PRO A 64 -3.97 0.66 8.87
C PRO A 64 -3.71 -0.65 9.59
N SER A 65 -3.41 -0.58 10.89
CA SER A 65 -3.09 -1.74 11.71
C SER A 65 -3.96 -1.80 12.96
N TYR A 66 -4.18 -3.02 13.44
CA TYR A 66 -4.86 -3.28 14.70
C TYR A 66 -3.92 -4.02 15.66
N LYS A 67 -4.15 -3.83 16.96
CA LYS A 67 -3.45 -4.57 18.00
C LYS A 67 -4.16 -5.90 18.24
N ALA A 68 -3.50 -7.00 17.94
CA ALA A 68 -4.02 -8.35 18.19
C ALA A 68 -4.02 -8.66 19.70
N SER A 69 -4.74 -9.71 20.09
CA SER A 69 -4.85 -10.14 21.50
C SER A 69 -3.51 -10.53 22.14
N ASN A 70 -2.54 -10.94 21.32
CA ASN A 70 -1.16 -11.23 21.74
C ASN A 70 -0.29 -9.96 21.89
N GLY A 71 -0.85 -8.77 21.63
CA GLY A 71 -0.15 -7.49 21.74
C GLY A 71 0.63 -7.07 20.49
N GLU A 72 0.72 -7.91 19.46
CA GLU A 72 1.36 -7.57 18.19
C GLU A 72 0.47 -6.67 17.34
N TYR A 73 1.08 -5.78 16.56
CA TYR A 73 0.37 -5.00 15.56
C TYR A 73 0.38 -5.76 14.23
N LYS A 74 -0.78 -5.82 13.60
CA LYS A 74 -0.95 -6.40 12.26
C LYS A 74 -1.69 -5.44 11.37
N ASP A 75 -1.20 -5.31 10.15
CA ASP A 75 -1.90 -4.59 9.10
C ASP A 75 -3.20 -5.33 8.77
N ILE A 76 -4.25 -4.55 8.48
CA ILE A 76 -5.60 -5.04 8.16
C ILE A 76 -5.69 -5.47 6.69
#